data_AF-A0A401P4V8-F1
#
_entry.id   AF-A0A401P4V8-F1
#
_cell.length_a   1.000
_cell.length_b   1.000
_cell.length_c   1.000
_cell.angle_alpha   90.00
_cell.angle_beta   90.00
_cell.angle_gamma   90.00
#
_symmetry.space_group_name_H-M   'P 1'
#
loop_
_entity.id
_entity.type
_entity.pdbx_description
1 polymer ?
#
loop_
_entity_poly.entity_id
_entity_poly.type
_entity_poly.pdbx_seq_one_letter_code
_entity_poly.pdbx_strand_id
1 'polypeptide(L)'
;PLGEESVNVDPGDLLGKRMDFQMQISLCLGVKWIRGHSSRGVQIGYRMYGLPVMFYTPAAWNHANLLLDYTMCFTIQHVTTDFLSYLKTHAVVLELWGLQGCQEMKTEFANVPLASDGYVLLDLCYRHQWTSVPLDSEEHKFNLSEQLKTLEEESENLRDSNRTLQNENLKLRKKLAKLRSFPSNHGLIANGDPTKSTGDRSNPKSPFPSWDAEFAKALKIFYFSMIGMRGRLSQLKEVRPLDEERIHCLRYFANERRELVKELGEELESCLGKLKNEVATIIRRKKELQIDATAST
;
A
#
# COMPACT_ATOMS: atom_id res chain seq x y z
N PRO A 1 13.98 35.30 -2.85
CA PRO A 1 13.50 35.04 -4.23
C PRO A 1 13.89 33.62 -4.65
N LEU A 2 12.94 32.69 -4.57
CA LEU A 2 13.10 31.35 -5.14
C LEU A 2 13.06 31.50 -6.67
N GLY A 3 14.15 31.11 -7.33
CA GLY A 3 14.30 31.24 -8.78
C GLY A 3 13.24 30.42 -9.52
N GLU A 4 12.72 31.01 -10.59
CA GLU A 4 11.70 30.49 -11.49
C GLU A 4 12.23 29.35 -12.38
N GLU A 5 12.71 28.27 -11.77
CA GLU A 5 12.73 26.96 -12.42
C GLU A 5 11.81 26.07 -11.61
N SER A 6 10.49 26.18 -11.87
CA SER A 6 9.53 25.18 -11.42
C SER A 6 9.86 23.89 -12.16
N VAL A 7 10.79 23.11 -11.61
CA VAL A 7 11.03 21.72 -12.04
C VAL A 7 9.69 21.03 -11.80
N ASN A 8 8.94 20.82 -12.87
CA ASN A 8 7.64 20.16 -12.81
C ASN A 8 7.92 18.67 -12.62
N VAL A 9 8.27 18.30 -11.38
CA VAL A 9 8.53 16.93 -10.98
C VAL A 9 7.19 16.21 -10.96
N ASP A 10 7.08 15.12 -11.71
CA ASP A 10 5.88 14.29 -11.63
C ASP A 10 5.73 13.80 -10.17
N PRO A 11 4.57 13.95 -9.52
CA PRO A 11 4.41 13.53 -8.14
C PRO A 11 4.79 12.06 -7.92
N GLY A 12 4.64 11.19 -8.93
CA GLY A 12 5.06 9.80 -8.88
C GLY A 12 6.56 9.60 -8.71
N ASP A 13 7.39 10.51 -9.23
CA ASP A 13 8.85 10.44 -9.13
C ASP A 13 9.35 10.63 -7.69
N LEU A 14 8.52 11.16 -6.80
CA LEU A 14 8.84 11.34 -5.39
C LEU A 14 8.64 10.07 -4.56
N LEU A 15 7.90 9.08 -5.06
CA LEU A 15 7.59 7.86 -4.31
C LEU A 15 8.85 7.14 -3.82
N GLY A 16 8.85 6.80 -2.52
CA GLY A 16 9.94 6.12 -1.83
C GLY A 16 11.16 7.00 -1.52
N LYS A 17 11.23 8.23 -2.03
CA LYS A 17 12.32 9.19 -1.75
C LYS A 17 12.05 9.98 -0.48
N ARG A 18 13.13 10.55 0.07
CA ARG A 18 13.06 11.55 1.14
C ARG A 18 12.56 12.88 0.59
N MET A 19 11.65 13.52 1.31
CA MET A 19 11.14 14.85 1.03
C MET A 19 11.20 15.69 2.30
N ASP A 20 11.95 16.79 2.23
CA ASP A 20 12.06 17.79 3.28
C ASP A 20 11.34 19.06 2.82
N PHE A 21 10.57 19.68 3.71
CA PHE A 21 9.86 20.91 3.41
C PHE A 21 9.65 21.73 4.68
N GLN A 22 9.34 23.01 4.53
CA GLN A 22 9.12 23.91 5.65
C GLN A 22 7.79 24.64 5.54
N MET A 23 7.14 24.83 6.68
CA MET A 23 6.00 25.72 6.85
C MET A 23 6.51 27.05 7.39
N GLN A 24 6.34 28.12 6.62
CA GLN A 24 6.74 29.47 7.02
C GLN A 24 5.51 30.37 7.13
N ILE A 25 5.32 30.98 8.30
CA ILE A 25 4.27 31.97 8.57
C ILE A 25 4.96 33.27 8.95
N SER A 26 5.17 34.13 7.96
CA SER A 26 5.95 35.36 8.14
C SER A 26 5.14 36.52 8.71
N LEU A 27 3.92 36.73 8.19
CA LEU A 27 3.14 37.93 8.45
C LEU A 27 1.67 37.62 8.71
N CYS A 28 1.07 38.31 9.67
CA CYS A 28 -0.37 38.37 9.87
C CYS A 28 -0.81 39.85 9.86
N LEU A 29 -1.63 40.22 8.88
CA LEU A 29 -1.99 41.62 8.62
C LEU A 29 -3.48 41.86 8.80
N GLY A 30 -3.85 43.10 9.16
CA GLY A 30 -5.24 43.54 9.15
C GLY A 30 -6.08 43.01 10.32
N VAL A 31 -5.44 42.58 11.41
CA VAL A 31 -6.16 42.18 12.62
C VAL A 31 -6.83 43.41 13.23
N LYS A 32 -8.15 43.37 13.37
CA LYS A 32 -8.95 44.43 14.00
C LYS A 32 -9.64 43.91 15.25
N TRP A 33 -9.25 44.48 16.39
CA TRP A 33 -9.94 44.22 17.64
C TRP A 33 -11.14 45.16 17.79
N ILE A 34 -12.31 44.61 18.11
CA ILE A 34 -13.53 45.39 18.37
C ILE A 34 -13.31 46.38 19.53
N ARG A 35 -12.51 45.99 20.53
CA ARG A 35 -12.04 46.87 21.60
C ARG A 35 -10.54 46.66 21.78
N GLY A 36 -9.74 47.70 21.58
CA GLY A 36 -8.28 47.60 21.77
C GLY A 36 -7.93 47.44 23.25
N HIS A 37 -6.99 46.53 23.56
CA HIS A 37 -6.41 46.41 24.90
C HIS A 37 -5.02 45.77 24.78
N SER A 38 -4.04 46.21 25.59
CA SER A 38 -2.64 45.76 25.50
C SER A 38 -2.44 44.28 25.85
N SER A 39 -3.36 43.71 26.64
CA SER A 39 -3.39 42.27 26.96
C SER A 39 -4.00 41.40 25.86
N ARG A 40 -4.28 41.95 24.68
CA ARG A 40 -4.82 41.21 23.55
C ARG A 40 -3.71 40.83 22.58
N GLY A 41 -3.73 39.57 22.18
CA GLY A 41 -2.73 39.01 21.28
C GLY A 41 -3.35 38.05 20.30
N VAL A 42 -2.59 37.66 19.31
CA VAL A 42 -3.01 36.73 18.28
C VAL A 42 -2.01 35.59 18.22
N GLN A 43 -2.51 34.40 17.97
CA GLN A 43 -1.71 33.21 17.77
C GLN A 43 -2.30 32.39 16.63
N ILE A 44 -1.46 31.74 15.82
CA ILE A 44 -1.92 30.88 14.74
C ILE A 44 -1.61 29.43 15.13
N GLY A 45 -2.63 28.59 15.07
CA GLY A 45 -2.54 27.14 15.24
C GLY A 45 -2.73 26.42 13.90
N TYR A 46 -2.06 25.29 13.70
CA TYR A 46 -2.29 24.42 12.55
C TYR A 46 -1.94 22.96 12.87
N ARG A 47 -2.54 22.04 12.11
CA ARG A 47 -2.17 20.61 12.14
C ARG A 47 -1.51 20.21 10.84
N MET A 48 -0.62 19.24 10.94
CA MET A 48 0.08 18.66 9.79
C MET A 48 -0.26 17.17 9.66
N TYR A 49 -0.05 16.66 8.44
CA TYR A 49 -0.37 15.30 8.01
C TYR A 49 -0.16 14.22 9.08
N GLY A 50 -1.24 13.52 9.44
CA GLY A 50 -1.20 12.39 10.38
C GLY A 50 -0.97 12.76 11.85
N LEU A 51 -0.51 13.96 12.17
CA LEU A 51 -0.15 14.34 13.53
C LEU A 51 -1.38 14.79 14.33
N PRO A 52 -1.60 14.25 15.55
CA PRO A 52 -2.68 14.71 16.43
C PRO A 52 -2.36 16.04 17.11
N VAL A 53 -1.11 16.49 17.03
CA VAL A 53 -0.59 17.69 17.71
C VAL A 53 -0.92 18.96 16.91
N MET A 54 -1.29 20.01 17.64
CA MET A 54 -1.40 21.37 17.13
C MET A 54 -0.06 22.09 17.24
N PHE A 55 0.38 22.68 16.14
CA PHE A 55 1.53 23.56 16.07
C PHE A 55 1.06 25.00 16.21
N TYR A 56 1.65 25.73 17.16
CA TYR A 56 1.35 27.12 17.41
C TYR A 56 2.53 28.03 17.08
N THR A 57 2.25 29.15 16.42
CA THR A 57 3.21 30.26 16.32
C THR A 57 3.41 30.91 17.69
N PRO A 58 4.48 31.69 17.90
CA PRO A 58 4.56 32.56 19.06
C PRO A 58 3.35 33.50 19.15
N ALA A 59 2.90 33.79 20.38
CA ALA A 59 1.85 34.76 20.63
C ALA A 59 2.37 36.18 20.36
N ALA A 60 1.67 36.90 19.49
CA ALA A 60 2.04 38.25 19.12
C ALA A 60 1.02 39.24 19.71
N TRP A 61 1.50 40.10 20.62
CA TRP A 61 0.68 40.99 21.45
C TRP A 61 0.65 42.42 20.93
N ASN A 62 -0.47 43.11 21.11
CA ASN A 62 -0.59 44.57 20.98
C ASN A 62 -0.14 45.20 19.64
N HIS A 63 -0.30 44.51 18.50
CA HIS A 63 -0.03 45.09 17.16
C HIS A 63 -1.09 44.64 16.14
N ALA A 64 -1.44 45.51 15.18
CA ALA A 64 -2.42 45.21 14.12
C ALA A 64 -1.82 44.45 12.91
N ASN A 65 -0.50 44.59 12.72
CA ASN A 65 0.29 43.91 11.71
C ASN A 65 1.45 43.21 12.44
N LEU A 66 1.45 41.89 12.42
CA LEU A 66 2.32 41.06 13.24
C LEU A 66 3.36 40.40 12.34
N LEU A 67 4.63 40.65 12.64
CA LEU A 67 5.75 39.87 12.12
C LEU A 67 5.91 38.64 13.03
N LEU A 68 5.55 37.48 12.52
CA LEU A 68 5.61 36.22 13.25
C LEU A 68 6.95 35.52 13.03
N ASP A 69 7.49 35.63 11.81
CA ASP A 69 8.72 34.96 11.35
C ASP A 69 8.86 33.51 11.82
N TYR A 70 7.73 32.80 11.80
CA TYR A 70 7.66 31.43 12.28
C TYR A 70 8.05 30.48 11.17
N THR A 71 8.97 29.56 11.47
CA THR A 71 9.38 28.49 10.55
C THR A 71 9.38 27.15 11.27
N MET A 72 8.78 26.14 10.65
CA MET A 72 8.80 24.77 11.12
C MET A 72 9.20 23.83 9.97
N CYS A 73 10.17 22.96 10.21
CA CYS A 73 10.68 22.03 9.20
C CYS A 73 10.11 20.63 9.42
N PHE A 74 9.72 20.00 8.31
CA PHE A 74 9.12 18.67 8.26
C PHE A 74 9.90 17.78 7.30
N THR A 75 9.98 16.50 7.66
CA THR A 75 10.65 15.47 6.87
C THR A 75 9.78 14.24 6.74
N ILE A 76 9.76 13.71 5.52
CA ILE A 76 9.23 12.39 5.17
C ILE A 76 10.40 11.61 4.59
N GLN A 77 10.84 10.55 5.24
CA GLN A 77 11.94 9.71 4.77
C GLN A 77 11.53 8.91 3.53
N HIS A 78 10.27 8.48 3.47
CA HIS A 78 9.76 7.67 2.36
C HIS A 78 8.37 8.17 1.95
N VAL A 79 8.32 8.98 0.89
CA VAL A 79 7.05 9.48 0.34
C VAL A 79 6.19 8.32 -0.13
N THR A 80 4.97 8.24 0.41
CA THR A 80 3.98 7.22 0.09
C THR A 80 2.93 7.76 -0.90
N THR A 81 2.19 6.85 -1.52
CA THR A 81 1.02 7.20 -2.35
C THR A 81 -0.04 7.94 -1.55
N ASP A 82 -0.19 7.60 -0.27
CA ASP A 82 -1.17 8.21 0.62
C ASP A 82 -0.81 9.66 0.94
N PHE A 83 0.47 9.95 1.17
CA PHE A 83 0.93 11.32 1.36
C PHE A 83 0.72 12.17 0.11
N LEU A 84 1.04 11.64 -1.07
CA LEU A 84 0.77 12.35 -2.34
C LEU A 84 -0.73 12.57 -2.57
N SER A 85 -1.56 11.60 -2.21
CA SER A 85 -3.02 11.74 -2.27
C SER A 85 -3.51 12.81 -1.30
N TYR A 86 -2.97 12.83 -0.08
CA TYR A 86 -3.28 13.85 0.92
C TYR A 86 -2.94 15.26 0.42
N LEU A 87 -1.75 15.47 -0.14
CA LEU A 87 -1.37 16.76 -0.70
C LEU A 87 -2.30 17.23 -1.83
N LYS A 88 -2.95 16.30 -2.55
CA LYS A 88 -3.91 16.61 -3.62
C LYS A 88 -5.32 16.88 -3.11
N THR A 89 -5.70 16.28 -1.99
CA THR A 89 -7.10 16.22 -1.52
C THR A 89 -7.36 17.04 -0.25
N HIS A 90 -6.32 17.38 0.49
CA HIS A 90 -6.40 18.08 1.76
C HIS A 90 -5.67 19.43 1.69
N ALA A 91 -6.16 20.37 2.48
CA ALA A 91 -5.52 21.66 2.69
C ALA A 91 -5.09 21.79 4.14
N VAL A 92 -4.00 22.53 4.36
CA VAL A 92 -3.61 22.94 5.72
C VAL A 92 -4.57 24.03 6.17
N VAL A 93 -5.23 23.80 7.30
CA VAL A 93 -6.13 24.78 7.92
C VAL A 93 -5.34 25.56 8.97
N LEU A 94 -5.31 26.88 8.82
CA LEU A 94 -4.75 27.80 9.80
C LEU A 94 -5.86 28.35 10.68
N GLU A 95 -5.74 28.14 11.99
CA GLU A 95 -6.66 28.64 12.99
C GLU A 95 -6.09 29.88 13.66
N LEU A 96 -6.74 31.02 13.47
CA LEU A 96 -6.35 32.28 14.10
C LEU A 96 -7.06 32.43 15.44
N TRP A 97 -6.30 32.43 16.52
CA TRP A 97 -6.80 32.54 17.89
C TRP A 97 -6.56 33.95 18.45
N GLY A 98 -7.59 34.52 19.07
CA GLY A 98 -7.49 35.76 19.82
C GLY A 98 -7.27 35.51 21.31
N LEU A 99 -6.13 35.94 21.83
CA LEU A 99 -5.74 35.80 23.23
C LEU A 99 -6.16 37.05 24.04
N GLN A 100 -6.67 36.85 25.26
CA GLN A 100 -7.13 37.95 26.15
C GLN A 100 -6.55 37.80 27.57
N GLY A 101 -5.27 38.09 27.76
CA GLY A 101 -4.59 37.95 29.05
C GLY A 101 -4.37 36.51 29.52
N CYS A 102 -4.62 35.52 28.65
CA CYS A 102 -4.41 34.10 28.91
C CYS A 102 -2.98 33.66 28.55
N GLN A 103 -2.57 32.51 29.09
CA GLN A 103 -1.31 31.86 28.79
C GLN A 103 -1.22 31.48 27.29
N GLU A 104 -0.05 31.72 26.69
CA GLU A 104 0.28 31.31 25.33
C GLU A 104 0.08 29.80 25.13
N MET A 105 -0.57 29.42 24.02
CA MET A 105 -0.74 28.02 23.66
C MET A 105 0.61 27.47 23.19
N LYS A 106 1.05 26.34 23.74
CA LYS A 106 2.35 25.76 23.41
C LYS A 106 2.18 24.56 22.52
N THR A 107 3.09 24.41 21.56
CA THR A 107 3.21 23.18 20.77
C THR A 107 3.76 22.08 21.68
N GLU A 108 3.01 21.00 21.84
CA GLU A 108 3.42 19.86 22.66
C GLU A 108 4.25 18.86 21.84
N PHE A 109 5.57 18.95 21.95
CA PHE A 109 6.49 18.05 21.24
C PHE A 109 6.70 16.69 21.92
N ALA A 110 6.08 16.45 23.08
CA ALA A 110 6.34 15.25 23.90
C ALA A 110 6.11 13.92 23.15
N ASN A 111 5.16 13.92 22.19
CA ASN A 111 4.82 12.75 21.38
C ASN A 111 5.08 12.97 19.88
N VAL A 112 5.79 14.03 19.50
CA VAL A 112 6.13 14.32 18.11
C VAL A 112 7.43 13.60 17.79
N PRO A 113 7.48 12.74 16.76
CA PRO A 113 8.73 12.15 16.33
C PRO A 113 9.60 13.22 15.64
N LEU A 114 10.83 13.40 16.12
CA LEU A 114 11.82 14.28 15.52
C LEU A 114 12.93 13.45 14.86
N ALA A 115 13.43 13.94 13.73
CA ALA A 115 14.64 13.45 13.10
C ALA A 115 15.91 14.00 13.80
N SER A 116 17.07 13.42 13.49
CA SER A 116 18.36 13.79 14.09
C SER A 116 18.80 15.23 13.82
N ASP A 117 18.25 15.85 12.78
CA ASP A 117 18.44 17.24 12.37
C ASP A 117 17.42 18.20 13.02
N GLY A 118 16.53 17.69 13.88
CA GLY A 118 15.50 18.47 14.58
C GLY A 118 14.23 18.68 13.77
N TYR A 119 14.12 18.10 12.57
CA TYR A 119 12.91 18.19 11.74
C TYR A 119 11.80 17.28 12.26
N VAL A 120 10.55 17.71 12.11
CA VAL A 120 9.39 16.92 12.50
C VAL A 120 9.18 15.79 11.48
N LEU A 121 9.21 14.55 11.95
CA LEU A 121 9.04 13.37 11.11
C LEU A 121 7.54 13.09 10.88
N LEU A 122 7.13 12.89 9.62
CA LEU A 122 5.73 12.63 9.29
C LEU A 122 5.45 11.17 8.87
N ASP A 123 6.48 10.36 8.66
CA ASP A 123 6.37 8.97 8.16
C ASP A 123 5.51 8.05 9.06
N LEU A 124 5.51 8.29 10.36
CA LEU A 124 4.90 7.42 11.36
C LEU A 124 3.42 7.71 11.58
N CYS A 125 2.91 8.84 11.10
CA CYS A 125 1.68 9.43 11.65
C CYS A 125 0.41 9.00 10.92
N TYR A 126 0.49 8.61 9.64
CA TYR A 126 -0.68 8.15 8.89
C TYR A 126 -1.18 6.76 9.30
N ARG A 127 -0.27 5.85 9.73
CA ARG A 127 -0.67 4.52 10.23
C ARG A 127 -1.45 4.58 11.54
N HIS A 128 -1.28 5.64 12.35
CA HIS A 128 -1.94 5.75 13.65
C HIS A 128 -3.35 6.35 13.57
N GLN A 129 -3.68 7.13 12.53
CA GLN A 129 -5.01 7.74 12.38
C GLN A 129 -6.14 6.71 12.17
N TRP A 130 -5.83 5.52 11.65
CA TRP A 130 -6.79 4.42 11.56
C TRP A 130 -6.92 3.60 12.86
N THR A 131 -5.97 3.75 13.79
CA THR A 131 -6.01 3.07 15.10
C THR A 131 -6.45 3.97 16.25
N SER A 132 -6.47 5.29 16.06
CA SER A 132 -6.99 6.23 17.06
C SER A 132 -8.44 6.61 16.77
N VAL A 133 -9.33 5.63 16.74
CA VAL A 133 -10.76 5.90 16.95
C VAL A 133 -10.94 6.03 18.48
N PRO A 134 -11.56 7.12 18.99
CA PRO A 134 -11.93 7.21 20.39
C PRO A 134 -12.73 5.97 20.79
N LEU A 135 -12.37 5.38 21.93
CA LEU A 135 -12.87 4.10 22.45
C LEU A 135 -14.36 4.10 22.85
N ASP A 136 -15.17 5.02 22.31
CA ASP A 136 -16.59 5.17 22.60
C ASP A 136 -17.39 5.19 21.29
N SER A 137 -17.83 4.01 20.84
CA SER A 137 -19.12 3.80 20.14
C SER A 137 -19.22 2.34 19.70
N GLU A 138 -19.75 1.48 20.58
CA GLU A 138 -20.13 0.10 20.24
C GLU A 138 -21.09 0.03 19.03
N GLU A 139 -21.85 1.12 18.76
CA GLU A 139 -22.68 1.27 17.55
C GLU A 139 -21.86 1.29 16.26
N HIS A 140 -20.71 1.97 16.22
CA HIS A 140 -19.86 1.99 15.02
C HIS A 140 -19.21 0.64 14.74
N LYS A 141 -18.82 -0.10 15.79
CA LYS A 141 -18.28 -1.45 15.67
C LYS A 141 -19.34 -2.43 15.18
N PHE A 142 -20.58 -2.28 15.64
CA PHE A 142 -21.71 -3.07 15.16
C PHE A 142 -22.03 -2.78 13.69
N ASN A 143 -22.10 -1.50 13.30
CA ASN A 143 -22.35 -1.08 11.92
C ASN A 143 -21.25 -1.57 10.96
N LEU A 144 -19.98 -1.46 11.35
CA LEU A 144 -18.86 -1.95 10.54
C LEU A 144 -18.87 -3.48 10.42
N SER A 145 -19.23 -4.20 11.49
CA SER A 145 -19.39 -5.65 11.46
C SER A 145 -20.55 -6.09 10.57
N GLU A 146 -21.64 -5.32 10.53
CA GLU A 146 -22.79 -5.57 9.66
C GLU A 146 -22.40 -5.33 8.19
N GLN A 147 -21.71 -4.22 7.88
CA GLN A 147 -21.20 -3.92 6.55
C GLN A 147 -20.22 -4.98 6.03
N LEU A 148 -19.31 -5.47 6.88
CA LEU A 148 -18.39 -6.55 6.51
C LEU A 148 -19.14 -7.84 6.19
N LYS A 149 -20.16 -8.17 6.98
CA LYS A 149 -20.99 -9.36 6.74
C LYS A 149 -21.76 -9.25 5.41
N THR A 150 -22.31 -8.08 5.09
CA THR A 150 -23.00 -7.83 3.82
C THR A 150 -22.04 -7.98 2.63
N LEU A 151 -20.83 -7.42 2.71
CA LEU A 151 -19.83 -7.54 1.64
C LEU A 151 -19.32 -8.98 1.46
N GLU A 152 -19.20 -9.74 2.56
CA GLU A 152 -18.81 -11.16 2.49
C GLU A 152 -19.90 -12.00 1.80
N GLU A 153 -21.17 -11.75 2.12
CA GLU A 153 -22.32 -12.39 1.47
C GLU A 153 -22.43 -12.01 -0.02
N GLU A 154 -22.23 -10.73 -0.36
CA GLU A 154 -22.19 -10.28 -1.76
C GLU A 154 -21.02 -10.91 -2.52
N SER A 155 -19.84 -11.01 -1.91
CA SER A 155 -18.68 -11.66 -2.51
C SER A 155 -18.91 -13.14 -2.79
N GLU A 156 -19.61 -13.87 -1.91
CA GLU A 156 -19.92 -15.28 -2.13
C GLU A 156 -21.00 -15.44 -3.21
N ASN A 157 -22.04 -14.59 -3.21
CA ASN A 157 -23.06 -14.56 -4.27
C ASN A 157 -22.46 -14.27 -5.66
N LEU A 158 -21.51 -13.35 -5.74
CA LEU A 158 -20.78 -13.06 -6.98
C LEU A 158 -19.93 -14.25 -7.42
N ARG A 159 -19.33 -14.97 -6.47
CA ARG A 159 -18.53 -16.17 -6.75
C ARG A 159 -19.40 -17.30 -7.32
N ASP A 160 -20.59 -17.52 -6.77
CA ASP A 160 -21.54 -18.51 -7.25
C ASP A 160 -22.19 -18.14 -8.60
N SER A 161 -22.50 -16.87 -8.79
CA SER A 161 -22.93 -16.34 -10.09
C SER A 161 -21.86 -16.56 -11.16
N ASN A 162 -20.58 -16.30 -10.82
CA ASN A 162 -19.45 -16.52 -11.72
C ASN A 162 -19.28 -18.02 -12.06
N ARG A 163 -19.40 -18.93 -11.07
CA ARG A 163 -19.40 -20.38 -11.31
C ARG A 163 -20.51 -20.80 -12.27
N THR A 164 -21.71 -20.25 -12.12
CA THR A 164 -22.87 -20.53 -12.98
C THR A 164 -22.62 -20.05 -14.41
N LEU A 165 -22.16 -18.81 -14.57
CA LEU A 165 -21.82 -18.23 -15.87
C LEU A 165 -20.68 -18.99 -16.56
N GLN A 166 -19.68 -19.48 -15.82
CA GLN A 166 -18.63 -20.33 -16.38
C GLN A 166 -19.18 -21.66 -16.91
N ASN A 167 -20.11 -22.29 -16.17
CA ASN A 167 -20.77 -23.53 -16.60
C ASN A 167 -21.63 -23.31 -17.86
N GLU A 168 -22.36 -22.20 -17.93
CA GLU A 168 -23.12 -21.83 -19.13
C GLU A 168 -22.21 -21.53 -20.32
N ASN A 169 -21.12 -20.78 -20.10
CA ASN A 169 -20.10 -20.55 -21.13
C ASN A 169 -19.55 -21.88 -21.67
N LEU A 170 -19.28 -22.85 -20.80
CA LEU A 170 -18.80 -24.16 -21.19
C LEU A 170 -19.85 -24.93 -22.00
N LYS A 171 -21.13 -24.87 -21.62
CA LYS A 171 -22.25 -25.45 -22.40
C LYS A 171 -22.39 -24.79 -23.77
N LEU A 172 -22.31 -23.46 -23.85
CA LEU A 172 -22.41 -22.70 -25.09
C LEU A 172 -21.22 -23.00 -26.02
N ARG A 173 -19.99 -23.04 -25.49
CA ARG A 173 -18.80 -23.46 -26.25
C ARG A 173 -18.94 -24.87 -26.81
N LYS A 174 -19.50 -25.81 -26.05
CA LYS A 174 -19.81 -27.17 -26.54
C LYS A 174 -20.87 -27.18 -27.65
N LYS A 175 -21.92 -26.35 -27.56
CA LYS A 175 -22.93 -26.19 -28.63
C LYS A 175 -22.32 -25.59 -29.90
N LEU A 176 -21.47 -24.57 -29.77
CA LEU A 176 -20.71 -23.96 -30.88
C LEU A 176 -19.78 -24.97 -31.57
N ALA A 177 -19.09 -25.80 -30.80
CA ALA A 177 -18.23 -26.85 -31.35
C ALA A 177 -19.03 -27.89 -32.15
N LYS A 178 -20.24 -28.26 -31.69
CA LYS A 178 -21.15 -29.15 -32.43
C LYS A 178 -21.72 -28.53 -33.69
N LEU A 179 -21.99 -27.22 -33.68
CA LEU A 179 -22.44 -26.48 -34.87
C LEU A 179 -21.32 -26.34 -35.91
N ARG A 180 -20.06 -26.23 -35.48
CA ARG A 180 -18.88 -26.23 -36.36
C ARG A 180 -18.52 -27.61 -36.92
N SER A 181 -19.07 -28.70 -36.39
CA SER A 181 -18.79 -30.06 -36.85
C SER A 181 -19.77 -30.59 -37.91
N PHE A 182 -20.70 -29.76 -38.41
CA PHE A 182 -21.51 -30.11 -39.58
C PHE A 182 -20.76 -29.76 -40.88
N PRO A 183 -20.66 -30.66 -41.87
CA PRO A 183 -20.02 -30.36 -43.13
C PRO A 183 -20.98 -29.52 -43.98
N SER A 184 -20.65 -28.25 -44.21
CA SER A 184 -21.24 -27.49 -45.30
C SER A 184 -20.23 -27.40 -46.43
N ASN A 185 -20.45 -28.22 -47.46
CA ASN A 185 -19.92 -27.99 -48.79
C ASN A 185 -20.47 -26.65 -49.31
N HIS A 186 -19.62 -25.65 -49.47
CA HIS A 186 -19.59 -24.79 -50.65
C HIS A 186 -18.30 -23.96 -50.65
N GLY A 187 -17.56 -24.08 -51.76
CA GLY A 187 -16.20 -23.58 -51.90
C GLY A 187 -16.09 -22.10 -52.22
N LEU A 188 -14.82 -21.66 -52.25
CA LEU A 188 -14.15 -20.84 -53.27
C LEU A 188 -13.14 -19.87 -52.65
N ILE A 189 -11.93 -19.92 -53.24
CA ILE A 189 -10.94 -18.84 -53.43
C ILE A 189 -10.09 -18.51 -52.20
N ALA A 190 -8.79 -18.24 -52.28
CA ALA A 190 -7.69 -18.52 -53.20
C ALA A 190 -6.43 -17.94 -52.53
N ASN A 191 -5.26 -18.51 -52.85
CA ASN A 191 -3.93 -17.89 -52.94
C ASN A 191 -3.27 -17.25 -51.70
N GLY A 192 -2.02 -17.65 -51.46
CA GLY A 192 -1.08 -16.91 -50.60
C GLY A 192 0.14 -17.73 -50.16
N ASP A 193 1.14 -17.77 -51.04
CA ASP A 193 2.44 -18.47 -51.04
C ASP A 193 3.29 -18.54 -49.73
N PRO A 194 4.29 -19.44 -49.67
CA PRO A 194 5.08 -19.77 -48.50
C PRO A 194 6.41 -18.99 -48.45
N THR A 195 6.83 -18.60 -47.25
CA THR A 195 8.23 -18.23 -47.00
C THR A 195 8.84 -19.14 -45.93
N LYS A 196 9.86 -19.87 -46.38
CA LYS A 196 10.77 -20.70 -45.61
C LYS A 196 11.59 -19.86 -44.62
N SER A 197 11.74 -20.33 -43.39
CA SER A 197 13.05 -20.41 -42.70
C SER A 197 12.92 -21.42 -41.56
N THR A 198 13.33 -22.67 -41.78
CA THR A 198 14.59 -23.26 -41.25
C THR A 198 14.74 -23.14 -39.73
N GLY A 199 14.47 -24.25 -39.05
CA GLY A 199 14.71 -24.43 -37.62
C GLY A 199 14.25 -25.82 -37.17
N ASP A 200 14.72 -26.85 -37.87
CA ASP A 200 14.51 -28.24 -37.53
C ASP A 200 15.13 -28.57 -36.16
N ARG A 201 14.26 -28.78 -35.18
CA ARG A 201 14.47 -29.82 -34.16
C ARG A 201 13.18 -30.59 -34.01
N SER A 202 13.03 -31.58 -34.89
CA SER A 202 12.30 -32.82 -34.61
C SER A 202 12.58 -33.31 -33.18
N ASN A 203 11.66 -33.04 -32.27
CA ASN A 203 11.36 -33.97 -31.19
C ASN A 203 9.90 -34.37 -31.40
N PRO A 204 9.59 -35.65 -31.67
CA PRO A 204 8.20 -36.10 -31.61
C PRO A 204 7.72 -35.78 -30.21
N LYS A 205 6.75 -34.85 -30.09
CA LYS A 205 6.10 -34.54 -28.82
C LYS A 205 5.55 -35.86 -28.28
N SER A 206 6.22 -36.42 -27.28
CA SER A 206 5.68 -37.52 -26.50
C SER A 206 4.30 -37.09 -25.98
N PRO A 207 3.27 -37.94 -26.06
CA PRO A 207 1.94 -37.61 -25.52
C PRO A 207 1.94 -37.45 -23.99
N PHE A 208 3.05 -37.79 -23.34
CA PHE A 208 3.19 -37.79 -21.90
C PHE A 208 3.81 -36.48 -21.41
N PRO A 209 3.23 -35.85 -20.37
CA PRO A 209 3.90 -34.76 -19.67
C PRO A 209 5.23 -35.28 -19.15
N SER A 210 6.34 -34.60 -19.49
CA SER A 210 7.61 -34.85 -18.84
C SER A 210 7.45 -34.46 -17.37
N TRP A 211 7.27 -35.47 -16.50
CA TRP A 211 7.07 -35.27 -15.07
C TRP A 211 8.18 -34.42 -14.45
N ASP A 212 9.42 -34.62 -14.92
CA ASP A 212 10.57 -33.82 -14.52
C ASP A 212 10.39 -32.35 -14.88
N ALA A 213 9.77 -32.03 -16.01
CA ALA A 213 9.46 -30.64 -16.39
C ALA A 213 8.37 -30.02 -15.49
N GLU A 214 7.35 -30.79 -15.08
CA GLU A 214 6.33 -30.31 -14.13
C GLU A 214 6.91 -30.09 -12.72
N PHE A 215 7.74 -31.02 -12.23
CA PHE A 215 8.47 -30.85 -10.97
C PHE A 215 9.43 -29.66 -11.02
N ALA A 216 10.20 -29.52 -12.10
CA ALA A 216 11.12 -28.40 -12.27
C ALA A 216 10.38 -27.06 -12.31
N LYS A 217 9.17 -27.01 -12.90
CA LYS A 217 8.34 -25.80 -12.92
C LYS A 217 7.84 -25.42 -11.53
N ALA A 218 7.31 -26.39 -10.77
CA ALA A 218 6.86 -26.17 -9.39
C ALA A 218 8.01 -25.68 -8.48
N LEU A 219 9.18 -26.34 -8.60
CA LEU A 219 10.39 -25.94 -7.88
C LEU A 219 10.87 -24.55 -8.30
N LYS A 220 10.87 -24.22 -9.59
CA LYS A 220 11.29 -22.89 -10.07
C LYS A 220 10.41 -21.77 -9.49
N ILE A 221 9.09 -21.99 -9.46
CA ILE A 221 8.14 -21.03 -8.88
C ILE A 221 8.42 -20.84 -7.38
N PHE A 222 8.57 -21.95 -6.65
CA PHE A 222 8.93 -21.90 -5.23
C PHE A 222 10.26 -21.19 -4.98
N TYR A 223 11.31 -21.51 -5.74
CA TYR A 223 12.62 -20.86 -5.62
C TYR A 223 12.55 -19.35 -5.89
N PHE A 224 11.77 -18.93 -6.89
CA PHE A 224 11.61 -17.51 -7.20
C PHE A 224 10.92 -16.77 -6.04
N SER A 225 9.88 -17.36 -5.44
CA SER A 225 9.24 -16.83 -4.23
C SER A 225 10.21 -16.78 -3.05
N MET A 226 11.01 -17.83 -2.84
CA MET A 226 12.04 -17.87 -1.79
C MET A 226 13.13 -16.81 -1.95
N ILE A 227 13.53 -16.48 -3.18
CA ILE A 227 14.52 -15.42 -3.44
C ILE A 227 13.97 -14.05 -2.98
N GLY A 228 12.71 -13.75 -3.29
CA GLY A 228 12.04 -12.53 -2.83
C GLY A 228 11.92 -12.46 -1.31
N MET A 229 11.52 -13.57 -0.66
CA MET A 229 11.45 -13.65 0.80
C MET A 229 12.83 -13.51 1.45
N ARG A 230 13.87 -14.11 0.87
CA ARG A 230 15.25 -13.98 1.37
C ARG A 230 15.74 -12.53 1.31
N GLY A 231 15.39 -11.80 0.25
CA GLY A 231 15.68 -10.37 0.13
C GLY A 231 15.06 -9.56 1.26
N ARG A 232 13.76 -9.76 1.51
CA ARG A 232 13.04 -9.08 2.60
C ARG A 232 13.55 -9.48 3.99
N LEU A 233 13.89 -10.74 4.21
CA LEU A 233 14.50 -11.20 5.46
C LEU A 233 15.88 -10.57 5.70
N SER A 234 16.66 -10.35 4.63
CA SER A 234 17.97 -9.70 4.73
C SER A 234 17.82 -8.23 5.11
N GLN A 235 16.88 -7.53 4.50
CA GLN A 235 16.52 -6.15 4.89
C GLN A 235 16.02 -6.09 6.35
N LEU A 236 15.31 -7.12 6.82
CA LEU A 236 14.85 -7.18 8.20
C LEU A 236 15.98 -7.30 9.24
N LYS A 237 17.12 -7.87 8.84
CA LYS A 237 18.30 -8.05 9.70
C LYS A 237 19.21 -6.82 9.74
N GLU A 238 19.24 -6.02 8.67
CA GLU A 238 20.17 -4.90 8.56
C GLU A 238 19.70 -3.64 9.30
N VAL A 239 18.40 -3.47 9.49
CA VAL A 239 17.85 -2.27 10.12
C VAL A 239 17.97 -2.37 11.64
N ARG A 240 18.65 -1.39 12.25
CA ARG A 240 18.80 -1.22 13.70
C ARG A 240 17.78 -0.23 14.27
N PRO A 241 17.45 -0.32 15.58
CA PRO A 241 16.64 0.70 16.23
C PRO A 241 17.34 2.08 16.20
N LEU A 242 16.58 3.14 15.97
CA LEU A 242 17.11 4.52 15.88
C LEU A 242 17.65 5.06 17.22
N ASP A 243 17.15 4.55 18.34
CA ASP A 243 17.54 4.97 19.69
C ASP A 243 17.53 3.74 20.62
N GLU A 244 18.71 3.27 20.99
CA GLU A 244 18.91 2.09 21.85
C GLU A 244 18.71 2.41 23.35
N GLU A 245 18.64 3.69 23.73
CA GLU A 245 18.56 4.11 25.14
C GLU A 245 17.11 4.26 25.62
N ARG A 246 16.16 4.43 24.70
CA ARG A 246 14.73 4.60 25.03
C ARG A 246 13.95 3.29 24.93
N ILE A 247 13.54 2.76 26.08
CA ILE A 247 12.75 1.53 26.25
C ILE A 247 11.47 1.51 25.38
N HIS A 248 10.78 2.65 25.22
CA HIS A 248 9.55 2.71 24.42
C HIS A 248 9.83 2.58 22.91
N CYS A 249 10.91 3.18 22.41
CA CYS A 249 11.36 3.06 21.02
C CYS A 249 11.79 1.63 20.72
N LEU A 250 12.52 1.00 21.65
CA LEU A 250 12.89 -0.42 21.56
C LEU A 250 11.67 -1.34 21.55
N ARG A 251 10.66 -1.09 22.40
CA ARG A 251 9.44 -1.89 22.44
C ARG A 251 8.62 -1.75 21.15
N TYR A 252 8.51 -0.54 20.62
CA TYR A 252 7.84 -0.29 19.33
C TYR A 252 8.57 -1.02 18.20
N PHE A 253 9.89 -0.82 18.08
CA PHE A 253 10.72 -1.51 17.09
C PHE A 253 10.60 -3.03 17.21
N ALA A 254 10.63 -3.59 18.43
CA ALA A 254 10.45 -5.02 18.65
C ALA A 254 9.06 -5.53 18.25
N ASN A 255 8.00 -4.74 18.48
CA ASN A 255 6.65 -5.08 18.03
C ASN A 255 6.53 -5.05 16.51
N GLU A 256 7.06 -4.01 15.86
CA GLU A 256 7.07 -3.91 14.41
C GLU A 256 7.86 -5.05 13.75
N ARG A 257 9.04 -5.38 14.29
CA ARG A 257 9.84 -6.53 13.83
C ARG A 257 9.08 -7.84 13.98
N ARG A 258 8.34 -8.00 15.08
CA ARG A 258 7.55 -9.21 15.34
C ARG A 258 6.44 -9.40 14.30
N GLU A 259 5.69 -8.34 13.98
CA GLU A 259 4.63 -8.42 12.96
C GLU A 259 5.21 -8.73 11.58
N LEU A 260 6.31 -8.08 11.18
CA LEU A 260 6.92 -8.37 9.88
C LEU A 260 7.51 -9.79 9.78
N VAL A 261 8.06 -10.32 10.88
CA VAL A 261 8.51 -11.73 10.95
C VAL A 261 7.31 -12.68 10.84
N LYS A 262 6.18 -12.33 11.47
CA LYS A 262 4.96 -13.11 11.41
C LYS A 262 4.40 -13.15 9.97
N GLU A 263 4.31 -12.00 9.31
CA GLU A 263 3.89 -11.91 7.90
C GLU A 263 4.79 -12.74 6.96
N LEU A 264 6.12 -12.66 7.14
CA LEU A 264 7.07 -13.49 6.40
C LEU A 264 6.87 -14.98 6.66
N GLY A 265 6.53 -15.36 7.90
CA GLY A 265 6.20 -16.73 8.27
C GLY A 265 4.95 -17.24 7.56
N GLU A 266 3.88 -16.45 7.55
CA GLU A 266 2.62 -16.78 6.87
C GLU A 266 2.81 -16.92 5.34
N GLU A 267 3.63 -16.06 4.75
CA GLU A 267 3.94 -16.13 3.32
C GLU A 267 4.80 -17.37 2.96
N LEU A 268 5.76 -17.72 3.82
CA LEU A 268 6.55 -18.94 3.69
C LEU A 268 5.65 -20.18 3.79
N GLU A 269 4.74 -20.21 4.75
CA GLU A 269 3.79 -21.29 4.93
C GLU A 269 2.86 -21.43 3.71
N SER A 270 2.38 -20.30 3.17
CA SER A 270 1.60 -20.27 1.93
C SER A 270 2.39 -20.83 0.73
N CYS A 271 3.66 -20.42 0.57
CA CYS A 271 4.51 -20.91 -0.51
C CYS A 271 4.81 -22.41 -0.39
N LEU A 272 5.10 -22.89 0.82
CA LEU A 272 5.33 -24.30 1.09
C LEU A 272 4.05 -25.12 0.88
N GLY A 273 2.90 -24.59 1.31
CA GLY A 273 1.59 -25.19 1.08
C GLY A 273 1.28 -25.36 -0.40
N LYS A 274 1.54 -24.32 -1.21
CA LYS A 274 1.41 -24.38 -2.68
C LYS A 274 2.32 -25.45 -3.28
N LEU A 275 3.60 -25.47 -2.91
CA LEU A 275 4.54 -26.47 -3.40
C LEU A 275 4.10 -27.90 -3.03
N LYS A 276 3.68 -28.13 -1.79
CA LYS A 276 3.18 -29.42 -1.32
C LYS A 276 1.96 -29.87 -2.14
N ASN A 277 1.02 -28.96 -2.40
CA ASN A 277 -0.16 -29.24 -3.21
C ASN A 277 0.21 -29.54 -4.66
N GLU A 278 1.10 -28.76 -5.27
CA GLU A 278 1.59 -29.00 -6.62
C GLU A 278 2.27 -30.37 -6.74
N VAL A 279 3.19 -30.70 -5.84
CA VAL A 279 3.85 -32.02 -5.79
C VAL A 279 2.85 -33.15 -5.60
N ALA A 280 1.86 -33.00 -4.70
CA ALA A 280 0.81 -34.00 -4.50
C ALA A 280 -0.04 -34.21 -5.76
N THR A 281 -0.39 -33.13 -6.47
CA THR A 281 -1.14 -33.24 -7.73
C THR A 281 -0.33 -33.91 -8.83
N ILE A 282 0.98 -33.59 -8.95
CA ILE A 282 1.88 -34.22 -9.92
C ILE A 282 2.01 -35.72 -9.62
N ILE A 283 2.23 -36.12 -8.37
CA ILE A 283 2.32 -37.53 -7.97
C ILE A 283 1.01 -38.27 -8.24
N ARG A 284 -0.14 -37.64 -7.96
CA ARG A 284 -1.45 -38.23 -8.20
C ARG A 284 -1.68 -38.48 -9.69
N ARG A 285 -1.43 -37.50 -10.56
CA ARG A 285 -1.55 -37.67 -12.02
C ARG A 285 -0.58 -38.73 -12.55
N LYS A 286 0.63 -38.80 -11.99
CA LYS A 286 1.62 -39.83 -12.36
C LYS A 286 1.12 -41.24 -12.02
N LYS A 287 0.51 -41.43 -10.84
CA LYS A 287 -0.06 -42.72 -10.43
C LYS A 287 -1.27 -43.11 -11.28
N GLU A 288 -2.18 -42.18 -11.55
CA GLU A 288 -3.36 -42.40 -12.40
C GLU A 288 -2.94 -42.88 -13.80
N LEU A 289 -1.96 -42.23 -14.43
CA LEU A 289 -1.45 -42.61 -15.74
C LEU A 289 -0.62 -43.91 -15.75
N GLN A 290 0.00 -44.29 -14.62
CA GLN A 290 0.67 -45.59 -14.49
C GLN A 290 -0.33 -46.75 -14.35
N ILE A 291 -1.44 -46.53 -13.65
CA ILE A 291 -2.51 -47.53 -13.48
C ILE A 291 -3.22 -47.80 -14.82
N ASP A 292 -3.53 -46.74 -15.58
CA ASP A 292 -4.16 -46.85 -16.91
C ASP A 292 -3.25 -47.58 -17.92
N ALA A 293 -1.93 -47.41 -17.82
CA ALA A 293 -0.95 -48.12 -18.64
C ALA A 293 -0.88 -49.62 -18.31
N THR A 294 -1.00 -49.99 -17.03
CA THR A 294 -0.99 -51.41 -16.59
C THR A 294 -2.32 -52.13 -16.81
N ALA A 295 -3.44 -51.42 -16.89
CA ALA A 295 -4.76 -52.00 -17.18
C ALA A 295 -5.04 -52.23 -18.68
N SER A 296 -4.19 -51.70 -19.56
CA SER A 296 -4.30 -51.79 -21.02
C SER A 296 -3.35 -52.82 -21.66
N THR A 297 -2.71 -53.68 -20.85
CA THR A 297 -1.84 -54.79 -21.29
C THR A 297 -2.43 -56.11 -20.82
#